data_AF-C7J0M4-F1
#
_entry.id   AF-C7J0M4-F1
#
_cell.length_a   1.000
_cell.length_b   1.000
_cell.length_c   1.000
_cell.angle_alpha   90.00
_cell.angle_beta   90.00
_cell.angle_gamma   90.00
#
_symmetry.space_group_name_H-M   'P 1'
#
loop_
_entity.id
_entity.type
_entity.pdbx_description
1 polymer ?
#
loop_
_entity_poly.entity_id
_entity_poly.type
_entity_poly.pdbx_seq_one_letter_code
_entity_poly.pdbx_strand_id
1 'polypeptide(L)' 'MEDERDERVVSMDGTYDADEKPVLLFSRGDGVVRVHDLPSLKKRGDILCYDEVKTISIRSRGVVFTGDASGEVRVAKWT' A
#
# COMPACT_ATOMS: atom_id res chain seq x y z
N MET A 1 27.10 7.15 -8.93
CA MET A 1 25.87 7.82 -8.44
C MET A 1 24.85 6.72 -8.39
N GLU A 2 24.54 6.21 -7.19
CA GLU A 2 23.40 5.32 -7.04
C GLU A 2 22.16 6.10 -7.48
N ASP A 3 21.35 5.49 -8.34
CA ASP A 3 20.11 6.07 -8.83
C ASP A 3 19.26 6.53 -7.64
N GLU A 4 19.09 7.84 -7.47
CA GLU A 4 17.98 8.45 -6.74
C GLU A 4 16.64 8.23 -7.47
N ARG A 5 16.48 7.10 -8.20
CA ARG A 5 15.21 6.72 -8.79
C ARG A 5 14.28 6.29 -7.65
N ASP A 6 13.47 7.26 -7.25
CA ASP A 6 12.08 7.10 -6.82
C ASP A 6 11.80 6.72 -5.36
N GLU A 7 12.45 7.36 -4.38
CA GLU A 7 11.90 7.43 -3.01
C GLU A 7 10.75 8.45 -2.87
N ARG A 8 9.77 8.44 -3.78
CA ARG A 8 8.59 9.31 -3.69
C ARG A 8 7.37 8.52 -3.25
N VAL A 9 6.50 9.10 -2.41
CA VAL A 9 5.19 8.50 -2.16
C VAL A 9 4.33 8.69 -3.41
N VAL A 10 3.87 7.59 -4.01
CA VAL A 10 3.07 7.61 -5.25
C VAL A 10 1.58 7.65 -4.95
N SER A 11 1.14 6.78 -4.05
CA SER A 11 -0.25 6.72 -3.59
C SER A 11 -0.26 6.30 -2.13
N MET A 12 -1.21 6.82 -1.37
CA MET A 12 -1.44 6.44 0.02
C MET A 12 -2.93 6.48 0.34
N ASP A 13 -3.36 5.61 1.24
CA ASP A 13 -4.72 5.58 1.77
C ASP A 13 -4.70 5.04 3.21
N GLY A 14 -5.71 5.40 3.99
CA GLY A 14 -5.83 5.03 5.40
C GLY A 14 -7.09 4.23 5.66
N THR A 15 -7.03 3.24 6.55
CA THR A 15 -8.21 2.48 6.94
C THR A 15 -8.10 1.92 8.35
N TYR A 16 -9.04 1.06 8.72
CA TYR A 16 -9.00 0.25 9.92
C TYR A 16 -8.91 -1.22 9.53
N ASP A 17 -8.13 -1.99 10.28
CA ASP A 17 -8.10 -3.44 10.17
C ASP A 17 -9.36 -4.09 10.79
N ALA A 18 -9.39 -5.42 10.83
CA ALA A 18 -10.50 -6.19 11.39
C ALA A 18 -10.73 -5.93 12.90
N ASP A 19 -9.69 -5.50 13.63
CA ASP A 19 -9.72 -5.19 15.06
C ASP A 19 -10.01 -3.69 15.32
N GLU A 20 -10.43 -2.93 14.32
CA GLU A 20 -10.62 -1.48 14.38
C GLU A 20 -9.34 -0.69 14.72
N LYS A 21 -8.16 -1.24 14.46
CA LYS A 21 -6.89 -0.51 14.62
C LYS A 21 -6.59 0.29 13.35
N PRO A 22 -6.21 1.58 13.47
CA PRO A 22 -5.94 2.42 12.31
C PRO A 22 -4.63 1.99 11.62
N VAL A 23 -4.66 1.95 10.30
CA VAL A 23 -3.55 1.53 9.44
C VAL A 23 -3.35 2.51 8.29
N LEU A 24 -2.09 2.70 7.91
CA LEU A 24 -1.68 3.43 6.73
C LEU A 24 -1.12 2.47 5.68
N LEU A 25 -1.56 2.66 4.44
CA LEU A 25 -0.97 2.03 3.27
C LEU A 25 -0.34 3.09 2.36
N PHE A 26 0.85 2.81 1.82
CA PHE A 26 1.45 3.68 0.81
C PHE A 26 2.43 2.93 -0.11
N SER A 27 2.67 3.47 -1.30
CA SER A 27 3.61 2.94 -2.30
C SER A 27 4.72 3.94 -2.62
N ARG A 28 5.90 3.43 -3.04
CA ARG A 28 7.09 4.27 -3.32
C ARG A 28 7.76 4.01 -4.67
N GLY A 29 7.03 3.93 -5.77
CA GLY A 29 7.66 3.72 -7.09
C GLY A 29 8.14 2.28 -7.37
N ASP A 30 8.41 1.51 -6.32
CA ASP A 30 9.12 0.22 -6.34
C ASP A 30 8.21 -1.02 -6.46
N GLY A 31 6.94 -0.82 -6.80
CA GLY A 31 5.96 -1.90 -6.88
C GLY A 31 5.61 -2.55 -5.53
N VAL A 32 5.94 -1.91 -4.41
CA VAL A 32 5.61 -2.39 -3.06
C VAL A 32 4.64 -1.43 -2.38
N VAL A 33 3.47 -1.94 -1.97
CA VAL A 33 2.60 -1.25 -1.01
C VAL A 33 3.00 -1.66 0.39
N ARG A 34 3.37 -0.69 1.21
CA ARG A 34 3.79 -0.90 2.59
C ARG A 34 2.64 -0.60 3.53
N VAL A 35 2.54 -1.38 4.59
CA VAL A 35 1.44 -1.32 5.56
C VAL A 35 2.01 -1.03 6.93
N HIS A 36 1.50 0.00 7.58
CA HIS A 36 2.00 0.47 8.87
C HIS A 36 0.87 0.73 9.86
N ASP A 37 1.14 0.47 11.13
CA ASP A 37 0.26 0.84 12.23
C ASP A 37 0.24 2.37 12.40
N LEU A 38 -0.92 2.93 12.71
CA LEU A 38 -1.02 4.31 13.18
C LEU A 38 -1.28 4.37 14.69
N PRO A 39 -0.78 5.39 15.40
CA PRO A 39 0.09 6.47 14.90
C PRO A 39 1.58 6.09 14.88
N SER A 40 1.95 4.88 15.32
CA SER A 40 3.35 4.50 15.58
C SER A 40 4.24 4.42 14.34
N LEU A 41 3.64 4.30 13.15
CA LEU A 41 4.31 4.00 11.89
C LEU A 41 5.20 2.76 11.98
N LYS A 42 4.81 1.79 12.80
CA LYS A 42 5.48 0.49 12.85
C LYS A 42 5.08 -0.31 11.62
N LYS A 43 6.07 -0.81 10.88
CA LYS A 43 5.82 -1.67 9.71
C LYS A 43 5.11 -2.95 10.15
N ARG A 44 3.98 -3.22 9.49
CA ARG A 44 3.16 -4.41 9.70
C ARG A 44 3.42 -5.46 8.61
N GLY A 45 3.60 -5.03 7.36
CA GLY A 45 3.83 -5.93 6.24
C GLY A 45 3.87 -5.19 4.90
N ASP A 46 3.97 -5.97 3.83
CA ASP A 46 4.05 -5.49 2.44
C ASP A 46 3.07 -6.26 1.55
N ILE A 47 2.55 -5.58 0.53
CA ILE A 47 1.84 -6.18 -0.61
C ILE A 47 2.70 -5.91 -1.83
N LEU A 48 3.24 -6.98 -2.42
CA LEU A 48 4.00 -6.89 -3.66
C LEU A 48 3.04 -6.72 -4.84
N CYS A 49 3.44 -5.95 -5.85
CA CYS A 49 2.75 -5.75 -7.13
C CYS A 49 3.70 -6.12 -8.29
N TYR A 50 3.21 -6.10 -9.55
CA TYR A 50 4.08 -6.45 -10.69
C TYR A 50 4.95 -5.27 -11.13
N ASP A 51 4.45 -4.05 -10.95
CA ASP A 51 5.13 -2.80 -11.32
C ASP A 51 4.73 -1.68 -10.34
N GLU A 52 5.17 -0.45 -10.61
CA GLU A 52 4.87 0.75 -9.81
C GLU A 52 3.36 0.88 -9.53
N VAL A 53 3.00 0.85 -8.24
CA VAL A 53 1.62 1.00 -7.80
C VAL A 53 1.20 2.46 -7.91
N LYS A 54 0.22 2.75 -8.77
CA LYS A 54 -0.28 4.11 -9.02
C LYS A 54 -1.52 4.46 -8.22
N THR A 55 -2.24 3.46 -7.75
CA THR A 55 -3.46 3.66 -6.97
C THR A 55 -3.59 2.64 -5.86
N ILE A 56 -4.00 3.13 -4.69
CA ILE A 56 -4.47 2.35 -3.56
C ILE A 56 -5.88 2.86 -3.29
N SER A 57 -6.84 1.95 -3.21
CA SER A 57 -8.23 2.28 -2.95
C SER A 57 -8.81 1.33 -1.92
N ILE A 58 -9.35 1.92 -0.85
CA ILE A 58 -10.00 1.16 0.22
C ILE A 58 -11.50 1.51 0.22
N ARG A 59 -12.35 0.48 0.27
CA ARG A 59 -13.81 0.64 0.10
C ARG A 59 -14.66 -0.07 1.15
N SER A 60 -14.15 -1.14 1.73
CA SER A 60 -14.82 -1.87 2.82
C SER A 60 -13.78 -2.30 3.85
N ARG A 61 -14.26 -2.58 5.07
CA ARG A 61 -13.40 -3.09 6.16
C ARG A 61 -12.53 -4.24 5.63
N GLY A 62 -11.23 -3.99 5.68
CA GLY A 62 -10.22 -4.97 5.38
C GLY A 62 -10.09 -5.46 3.92
N VAL A 63 -10.60 -4.72 2.93
CA VAL A 63 -10.35 -5.03 1.51
C VAL A 63 -9.63 -3.87 0.85
N VAL A 64 -8.47 -4.14 0.26
CA VAL A 64 -7.65 -3.17 -0.47
C VAL A 64 -7.53 -3.56 -1.92
N PHE A 65 -7.73 -2.57 -2.78
CA PHE A 65 -7.49 -2.66 -4.22
C PHE A 65 -6.22 -1.90 -4.55
N THR A 66 -5.33 -2.50 -5.32
CA THR A 66 -4.17 -1.84 -5.91
C THR A 66 -4.25 -1.93 -7.43
N GLY A 67 -3.82 -0.87 -8.11
CA GLY A 67 -3.61 -0.87 -9.55
C GLY A 67 -2.19 -0.40 -9.85
N ASP A 68 -1.48 -1.18 -10.66
CA ASP A 68 -0.08 -0.92 -10.99
C ASP A 68 0.14 -0.60 -12.48
N ALA A 69 1.36 -0.14 -12.80
CA ALA A 69 1.74 0.28 -14.14
C ALA A 69 1.77 -0.86 -15.18
N SER A 70 1.70 -2.13 -14.76
CA SER A 70 1.55 -3.26 -15.68
C SER A 70 0.13 -3.40 -16.23
N GLY A 71 -0.83 -2.67 -15.66
CA GLY A 71 -2.26 -2.76 -15.98
C GLY A 71 -3.03 -3.77 -15.12
N GLU A 72 -2.36 -4.42 -14.17
CA GLU A 72 -2.96 -5.40 -13.28
C GLU A 72 -3.65 -4.75 -12.07
N VAL A 73 -4.74 -5.40 -11.63
CA VAL A 73 -5.46 -5.04 -10.41
C VAL A 73 -5.35 -6.17 -9.42
N ARG A 74 -4.89 -5.88 -8.20
CA ARG A 74 -4.82 -6.87 -7.12
C ARG A 74 -5.78 -6.53 -6.00
N VAL A 75 -6.29 -7.58 -5.36
CA VAL A 75 -7.15 -7.48 -4.18
C VAL A 75 -6.45 -8.15 -3.02
N ALA A 76 -6.15 -7.37 -1.99
CA ALA A 76 -5.66 -7.90 -0.72
C ALA A 76 -6.80 -7.85 0.30
N LYS A 77 -6.95 -8.93 1.07
CA LYS A 77 -7.82 -8.97 2.25
C LYS A 77 -6.98 -9.22 3.47
N TRP A 78 -7.28 -8.52 4.56
CA TRP A 78 -6.74 -8.84 5.88
C TRP A 78 -7.86 -9.50 6.68
N THR A 79 -7.53 -10.66 7.24
CA THR A 79 -8.31 -11.34 8.28
C THR A 79 -7.87 -10.86 9.64
#